data_AF-A0A514LD04-F1
#
_entry.id   AF-A0A514LD04-F1
#
_cell.length_a   1.000
_cell.length_b   1.000
_cell.length_c   1.000
_cell.angle_alpha   90.00
_cell.angle_beta   90.00
_cell.angle_gamma   90.00
#
_symmetry.space_group_name_H-M   'P 1'
#
loop_
_entity.id
_entity.type
_entity.pdbx_description
1 polymer ?
#
loop_
_entity_poly.entity_id
_entity_poly.type
_entity_poly.pdbx_seq_one_letter_code
_entity_poly.pdbx_strand_id
1 'polypeptide(L)'
;MIVSPVFGQISDKTGLLTRLDVDTSGHNFEVVTVSNFEILEHEFEKNEKRLTLFIKSGLENNLGEVTIPINLLSGNFTFYINEIESIQKFKSNERISFITLNFTGIGNNKIDIIGTDALVGVKEIVESVSDDEETYEEPGGGCLIATATFGSELAPQVQQLRELRDNKLLATESGKSFITLFNTFYYSFSPQVADYQREHPIFNEIIKTGLTPMITTLSLMNYAETESEILSIGVSLILLNIGMYVGLPTIVILRIKRISNLFFEHNP
;
A
#
# COMPACT_ATOMS: atom_id res chain seq x y z
N MET A 1 -36.60 -18.50 2.42
CA MET A 1 -36.31 -17.32 1.57
C MET A 1 -34.91 -17.54 1.02
N ILE A 2 -34.81 -17.97 -0.23
CA ILE A 2 -33.53 -18.30 -0.87
C ILE A 2 -32.96 -16.99 -1.37
N VAL A 3 -31.92 -16.50 -0.71
CA VAL A 3 -31.18 -15.32 -1.15
C VAL A 3 -30.16 -15.81 -2.18
N SER A 4 -30.47 -15.64 -3.46
CA SER A 4 -29.47 -15.83 -4.52
C SER A 4 -28.41 -14.74 -4.37
N PRO A 5 -27.11 -15.09 -4.31
CA PRO A 5 -26.07 -14.08 -4.49
C PRO A 5 -26.13 -13.63 -5.95
N VAL A 6 -26.52 -12.37 -6.17
CA VAL A 6 -26.30 -11.69 -7.44
C VAL A 6 -24.81 -11.42 -7.52
N PHE A 7 -24.05 -12.42 -7.97
CA PHE A 7 -22.75 -12.17 -8.56
C PHE A 7 -23.00 -11.29 -9.77
N GLY A 8 -22.53 -10.04 -9.70
CA GLY A 8 -22.48 -9.17 -10.87
C GLY A 8 -21.81 -9.93 -12.01
N GLN A 9 -22.45 -9.93 -13.17
CA GLN A 9 -21.85 -10.40 -14.41
C GLN A 9 -20.47 -9.76 -14.54
N ILE A 10 -19.43 -10.56 -14.38
CA ILE A 10 -18.11 -10.20 -14.86
C ILE A 10 -18.27 -10.15 -16.38
N SER A 11 -18.10 -8.96 -16.96
CA SER A 11 -18.18 -8.77 -18.41
C SER A 11 -17.07 -9.60 -19.04
N ASP A 12 -17.47 -10.69 -19.68
CA ASP A 12 -16.63 -11.73 -20.30
C ASP A 12 -16.05 -11.22 -21.64
N LYS A 13 -15.37 -10.07 -21.60
CA LYS A 13 -14.67 -9.46 -22.74
C LYS A 13 -13.26 -9.08 -22.31
N THR A 14 -12.27 -9.62 -23.02
CA THR A 14 -10.86 -9.28 -22.93
C THR A 14 -10.62 -7.82 -23.33
N GLY A 15 -10.81 -6.89 -22.40
CA GLY A 15 -10.40 -5.50 -22.51
C GLY A 15 -8.94 -5.30 -22.08
N LEU A 16 -8.30 -4.25 -22.58
CA LEU A 16 -7.00 -3.80 -22.08
C LEU A 16 -7.17 -3.26 -20.66
N LEU A 17 -6.50 -3.91 -19.71
CA LEU A 17 -6.38 -3.44 -18.34
C LEU A 17 -5.26 -2.40 -18.27
N THR A 18 -5.58 -1.18 -17.85
CA THR A 18 -4.59 -0.11 -17.62
C THR A 18 -4.77 0.46 -16.21
N ARG A 19 -3.66 0.58 -15.47
CA ARG A 19 -3.60 1.22 -14.14
C ARG A 19 -3.00 2.60 -14.32
N LEU A 20 -3.65 3.61 -13.78
CA LEU A 20 -3.27 5.01 -13.88
C LEU A 20 -2.99 5.52 -12.47
N ASP A 21 -1.75 5.97 -12.24
CA ASP A 21 -1.35 6.57 -10.97
C ASP A 21 -1.65 8.07 -11.01
N VAL A 22 -2.60 8.52 -10.19
CA VAL A 22 -3.03 9.92 -10.12
C VAL A 22 -2.40 10.57 -8.90
N ASP A 23 -1.36 11.35 -9.13
CA ASP A 23 -0.67 12.11 -8.08
C ASP A 23 -1.29 13.50 -7.90
N THR A 24 -1.85 13.78 -6.73
CA THR A 24 -2.43 15.09 -6.41
C THR A 24 -2.44 15.39 -4.92
N SER A 25 -2.14 16.64 -4.55
CA SER A 25 -2.07 17.08 -3.14
C SER A 25 -1.14 16.24 -2.26
N GLY A 26 -0.10 15.64 -2.83
CA GLY A 26 0.83 14.76 -2.12
C GLY A 26 0.35 13.32 -1.93
N HIS A 27 -0.74 12.92 -2.59
CA HIS A 27 -1.33 11.58 -2.51
C HIS A 27 -1.34 10.92 -3.89
N ASN A 28 -1.07 9.62 -3.94
CA ASN A 28 -1.18 8.80 -5.15
C ASN A 28 -2.46 7.94 -5.08
N PHE A 29 -3.28 8.02 -6.12
CA PHE A 29 -4.50 7.24 -6.26
C PHE A 29 -4.44 6.36 -7.50
N GLU A 30 -4.64 5.06 -7.33
CA GLU A 30 -4.72 4.12 -8.45
C GLU A 30 -6.13 4.14 -9.07
N VAL A 31 -6.23 4.59 -10.33
CA VAL A 31 -7.43 4.45 -11.16
C VAL A 31 -7.25 3.28 -12.10
N VAL A 32 -8.20 2.34 -12.07
CA VAL A 32 -8.12 1.12 -12.88
C VAL A 32 -9.12 1.19 -14.03
N THR A 33 -8.67 0.89 -15.24
CA THR A 33 -9.51 0.88 -16.43
C THR A 33 -9.46 -0.46 -17.16
N VAL A 34 -10.59 -0.88 -17.71
CA VAL A 34 -10.69 -2.03 -18.62
C VAL A 34 -11.46 -1.59 -19.85
N SER A 35 -10.83 -1.57 -21.03
CA SER A 35 -11.48 -1.02 -22.22
C SER A 35 -11.05 -1.67 -23.53
N ASN A 36 -11.77 -1.38 -24.62
CA ASN A 36 -11.38 -1.78 -25.98
C ASN A 36 -10.55 -0.70 -26.71
N PHE A 37 -10.06 0.32 -26.00
CA PHE A 37 -9.22 1.39 -26.49
C PHE A 37 -7.95 1.49 -25.64
N GLU A 38 -6.94 2.19 -26.15
CA GLU A 38 -5.67 2.42 -25.45
C GLU A 38 -5.74 3.75 -24.69
N ILE A 39 -5.24 3.79 -23.46
CA ILE A 39 -5.04 5.05 -22.72
C ILE A 39 -3.60 5.49 -22.96
N LEU A 40 -3.44 6.68 -23.53
CA LEU A 40 -2.15 7.27 -23.85
C LEU A 40 -1.59 8.05 -22.67
N GLU A 41 -2.45 8.84 -22.02
CA GLU A 41 -2.07 9.78 -20.97
C GLU A 41 -3.30 10.12 -20.11
N HIS A 42 -3.07 10.58 -18.89
CA HIS A 42 -4.10 11.06 -17.99
C HIS A 42 -3.65 12.32 -17.25
N GLU A 43 -4.62 13.17 -16.92
CA GLU A 43 -4.40 14.38 -16.13
C GLU A 43 -5.47 14.46 -15.04
N PHE A 44 -5.11 14.98 -13.86
CA PHE A 44 -6.08 15.25 -12.81
C PHE A 44 -5.99 16.69 -12.32
N GLU A 45 -7.08 17.42 -12.47
CA GLU A 45 -7.21 18.81 -12.07
C GLU A 45 -8.09 18.92 -10.85
N LYS A 46 -7.45 19.02 -9.67
CA LYS A 46 -8.12 19.05 -8.36
C LYS A 46 -9.20 20.12 -8.25
N ASN A 47 -8.88 21.36 -8.62
CA ASN A 47 -9.79 22.50 -8.47
C ASN A 47 -11.05 22.35 -9.32
N GLU A 48 -10.90 21.68 -10.46
CA GLU A 48 -11.98 21.39 -11.39
C GLU A 48 -12.60 20.01 -11.13
N LYS A 49 -12.06 19.24 -10.18
CA LYS A 49 -12.49 17.88 -9.81
C LYS A 49 -12.58 16.99 -11.05
N ARG A 50 -11.59 17.12 -11.93
CA ARG A 50 -11.62 16.54 -13.28
C ARG A 50 -10.49 15.55 -13.45
N LEU A 51 -10.86 14.31 -13.79
CA LEU A 51 -9.94 13.34 -14.36
C LEU A 51 -10.11 13.34 -15.88
N THR A 52 -9.03 13.65 -16.60
CA THR A 52 -8.98 13.65 -18.05
C THR A 52 -8.20 12.44 -18.53
N LEU A 53 -8.77 11.70 -19.49
CA LEU A 53 -8.13 10.56 -20.15
C LEU A 53 -7.94 10.87 -21.63
N PHE A 54 -6.70 10.82 -22.09
CA PHE A 54 -6.37 10.87 -23.51
C PHE A 54 -6.25 9.45 -24.01
N ILE A 55 -7.09 9.08 -24.97
CA ILE A 55 -7.20 7.70 -25.43
C ILE A 55 -7.04 7.61 -26.94
N LYS A 56 -6.70 6.42 -27.42
CA LYS A 56 -6.66 6.08 -28.84
C LYS A 56 -7.54 4.88 -29.10
N SER A 57 -8.54 5.06 -29.96
CA SER A 57 -9.40 3.98 -30.40
C SER A 57 -9.09 3.53 -31.82
N GLY A 58 -9.04 2.21 -32.02
CA GLY A 58 -9.04 1.59 -33.35
C GLY A 58 -10.43 1.23 -33.88
N LEU A 59 -11.50 1.45 -33.09
CA LEU A 59 -12.86 1.01 -33.39
C LEU A 59 -13.85 2.18 -33.33
N GLU A 60 -14.93 2.11 -34.11
CA GLU A 60 -15.96 3.14 -34.06
C GLU A 60 -16.74 3.11 -32.74
N ASN A 61 -17.06 1.91 -32.23
CA ASN A 61 -17.80 1.74 -30.97
C ASN A 61 -16.84 1.40 -29.84
N ASN A 62 -16.84 2.24 -28.80
CA ASN A 62 -15.94 2.14 -27.68
C ASN A 62 -16.68 1.80 -26.39
N LEU A 63 -16.11 0.87 -25.64
CA LEU A 63 -16.59 0.43 -24.34
C LEU A 63 -15.43 0.41 -23.36
N GLY A 64 -15.62 1.04 -22.21
CA GLY A 64 -14.65 1.06 -21.14
C GLY A 64 -15.31 1.01 -19.78
N GLU A 65 -14.61 0.46 -18.82
CA GLU A 65 -14.93 0.48 -17.41
C GLU A 65 -13.82 1.24 -16.69
N VAL A 66 -14.18 2.20 -15.84
CA VAL A 66 -13.24 2.99 -15.05
C VAL A 66 -13.63 2.85 -13.59
N THR A 67 -12.68 2.41 -12.77
CA THR A 67 -12.82 2.28 -11.33
C THR A 67 -11.99 3.37 -10.67
N ILE A 68 -12.67 4.31 -10.01
CA ILE A 68 -12.05 5.46 -9.36
C ILE A 68 -12.23 5.33 -7.84
N PRO A 69 -11.15 5.45 -7.03
CA PRO A 69 -11.26 5.53 -5.58
C PRO A 69 -12.12 6.72 -5.11
N ILE A 70 -13.00 6.50 -4.12
CA ILE A 70 -13.93 7.55 -3.64
C ILE A 70 -13.21 8.71 -2.94
N ASN A 71 -12.00 8.47 -2.44
CA ASN A 71 -11.12 9.48 -1.88
C ASN A 71 -10.49 10.36 -2.97
N LEU A 72 -10.30 9.89 -4.21
CA LEU A 72 -9.83 10.74 -5.32
C LEU A 72 -10.96 11.61 -5.89
N LEU A 73 -12.04 10.97 -6.35
CA LEU A 73 -13.14 11.63 -7.04
C LEU A 73 -14.46 10.91 -6.77
N SER A 74 -15.48 11.67 -6.34
CA SER A 74 -16.72 11.08 -5.84
C SER A 74 -17.96 11.97 -6.02
N GLY A 75 -19.08 11.44 -5.55
CA GLY A 75 -20.40 12.04 -5.64
C GLY A 75 -21.06 11.78 -7.00
N ASN A 76 -21.67 12.82 -7.58
CA ASN A 76 -22.25 12.72 -8.92
C ASN A 76 -21.18 13.00 -9.98
N PHE A 77 -21.36 12.41 -11.16
CA PHE A 77 -20.42 12.57 -12.25
C PHE A 77 -21.06 13.23 -13.47
N THR A 78 -20.32 14.17 -14.06
CA THR A 78 -20.56 14.72 -15.39
C THR A 78 -19.44 14.26 -16.32
N PHE A 79 -19.77 13.88 -17.55
CA PHE A 79 -18.81 13.33 -18.50
C PHE A 79 -18.78 14.16 -19.77
N TYR A 80 -17.60 14.40 -20.31
CA TYR A 80 -17.43 14.99 -21.63
C TYR A 80 -16.58 14.07 -22.49
N ILE A 81 -16.92 13.97 -23.77
CA ILE A 81 -16.15 13.24 -24.78
C ILE A 81 -15.90 14.22 -25.91
N ASN A 82 -14.63 14.57 -26.12
CA ASN A 82 -14.20 15.62 -27.04
C ASN A 82 -14.99 16.92 -26.81
N GLU A 83 -15.06 17.37 -25.55
CA GLU A 83 -15.75 18.60 -25.11
C GLU A 83 -17.29 18.58 -25.24
N ILE A 84 -17.89 17.47 -25.67
CA ILE A 84 -19.33 17.30 -25.75
C ILE A 84 -19.82 16.49 -24.55
N GLU A 85 -20.79 17.04 -23.81
CA GLU A 85 -21.37 16.35 -22.66
C GLU A 85 -22.00 15.02 -23.07
N SER A 86 -21.74 13.98 -22.28
CA SER A 86 -22.12 12.61 -22.57
C SER A 86 -22.75 11.94 -21.36
N ILE A 87 -23.81 11.17 -21.60
CA ILE A 87 -24.49 10.43 -20.52
C ILE A 87 -23.82 9.07 -20.37
N GLN A 88 -23.06 8.91 -19.30
CA GLN A 88 -22.42 7.65 -18.93
C GLN A 88 -23.06 7.04 -17.69
N LYS A 89 -22.95 5.72 -17.54
CA LYS A 89 -23.51 5.03 -16.36
C LYS A 89 -22.45 4.97 -15.29
N PHE A 90 -22.84 5.20 -14.04
CA PHE A 90 -21.96 4.99 -12.90
C PHE A 90 -22.70 4.37 -11.72
N LYS A 91 -21.95 3.69 -10.87
CA LYS A 91 -22.39 3.19 -9.56
C LYS A 91 -21.28 3.43 -8.57
N SER A 92 -21.60 3.96 -7.40
CA SER A 92 -20.64 4.15 -6.33
C SER A 92 -21.01 3.30 -5.12
N ASN A 93 -20.00 2.86 -4.38
CA ASN A 93 -20.12 2.26 -3.06
C ASN A 93 -19.22 3.02 -2.07
N GLU A 94 -19.00 2.49 -0.88
CA GLU A 94 -18.20 3.15 0.16
C GLU A 94 -16.71 3.30 -0.17
N ARG A 95 -16.21 2.65 -1.22
CA ARG A 95 -14.77 2.60 -1.56
C ARG A 95 -14.45 3.14 -2.94
N ILE A 96 -15.29 2.85 -3.93
CA ILE A 96 -15.03 3.15 -5.34
C ILE A 96 -16.27 3.66 -6.06
N SER A 97 -16.01 4.44 -7.11
CA SER A 97 -16.96 4.76 -8.17
C SER A 97 -16.61 3.95 -9.40
N PHE A 98 -17.55 3.11 -9.84
CA PHE A 98 -17.46 2.30 -11.04
C PHE A 98 -18.24 2.96 -12.17
N ILE A 99 -17.56 3.30 -13.26
CA ILE A 99 -18.09 4.07 -14.38
C ILE A 99 -18.02 3.20 -15.63
N THR A 100 -19.11 3.13 -16.38
CA THR A 100 -19.18 2.49 -17.68
C THR A 100 -19.22 3.56 -18.77
N LEU A 101 -18.16 3.59 -19.57
CA LEU A 101 -17.99 4.44 -20.74
C LEU A 101 -18.52 3.74 -21.99
N ASN A 102 -19.36 4.43 -22.75
CA ASN A 102 -19.86 4.00 -24.05
C ASN A 102 -19.97 5.22 -24.97
N PHE A 103 -19.21 5.21 -26.07
CA PHE A 103 -19.19 6.30 -27.04
C PHE A 103 -18.73 5.87 -28.42
N THR A 104 -18.96 6.73 -29.41
CA THR A 104 -18.50 6.54 -30.78
C THR A 104 -17.36 7.47 -31.15
N GLY A 105 -16.32 6.95 -31.81
CA GLY A 105 -15.18 7.75 -32.27
C GLY A 105 -13.92 6.92 -32.54
N ILE A 106 -13.23 7.21 -33.64
CA ILE A 106 -11.98 6.54 -34.05
C ILE A 106 -10.81 7.50 -33.85
N GLY A 107 -9.64 6.96 -33.51
CA GLY A 107 -8.42 7.74 -33.32
C GLY A 107 -8.32 8.34 -31.92
N ASN A 108 -7.73 9.52 -31.82
CA ASN A 108 -7.50 10.16 -30.53
C ASN A 108 -8.80 10.80 -30.03
N ASN A 109 -9.16 10.49 -28.79
CA ASN A 109 -10.30 11.07 -28.11
C ASN A 109 -9.90 11.54 -26.72
N LYS A 110 -10.55 12.58 -26.23
CA LYS A 110 -10.40 13.11 -24.88
C LYS A 110 -11.67 12.81 -24.08
N ILE A 111 -11.53 12.22 -22.90
CA ILE A 111 -12.63 11.94 -21.99
C ILE A 111 -12.40 12.70 -20.69
N ASP A 112 -13.33 13.56 -20.31
CA ASP A 112 -13.30 14.25 -19.02
C ASP A 112 -14.36 13.64 -18.09
N ILE A 113 -13.93 13.24 -16.89
CA ILE A 113 -14.77 12.72 -15.82
C ILE A 113 -14.72 13.74 -14.68
N ILE A 114 -15.84 14.39 -14.40
CA ILE A 114 -15.93 15.47 -13.41
C ILE A 114 -16.82 15.02 -12.26
N GLY A 115 -16.26 14.96 -11.05
CA GLY A 115 -17.00 14.64 -9.83
C GLY A 115 -17.55 15.88 -9.13
N THR A 116 -18.55 15.71 -8.26
CA THR A 116 -18.99 16.79 -7.37
C THR A 116 -17.99 17.05 -6.25
N ASP A 117 -17.26 16.02 -5.85
CA ASP A 117 -16.29 16.07 -4.76
C ASP A 117 -14.97 15.44 -5.19
N ALA A 118 -13.86 16.02 -4.74
CA ALA A 118 -12.51 15.51 -4.96
C ALA A 118 -11.77 15.53 -3.63
N LEU A 119 -10.90 14.54 -3.40
CA LEU A 119 -10.07 14.49 -2.19
C LEU A 119 -10.89 14.41 -0.89
N VAL A 120 -11.99 13.66 -0.93
CA VAL A 120 -12.88 13.49 0.23
C VAL A 120 -12.20 12.61 1.28
N GLY A 121 -12.02 13.17 2.48
CA GLY A 121 -11.32 12.49 3.57
C GLY A 121 -9.80 12.59 3.50
N VAL A 122 -9.27 13.33 2.52
CA VAL A 122 -7.84 13.55 2.29
C VAL A 122 -7.47 14.95 2.79
N LYS A 123 -6.48 15.06 3.69
CA LYS A 123 -6.00 16.37 4.15
C LYS A 123 -5.08 17.00 3.11
N GLU A 124 -5.36 18.24 2.74
CA GLU A 124 -4.54 19.04 1.84
C GLU A 124 -3.21 19.43 2.50
N ILE A 125 -2.10 19.09 1.86
CA ILE A 125 -0.77 19.57 2.24
C ILE A 125 -0.52 20.87 1.48
N VAL A 126 -0.64 22.01 2.16
CA VAL A 126 -0.32 23.33 1.56
C VAL A 126 1.20 23.46 1.56
N GLU A 127 1.80 23.52 0.37
CA GLU A 127 3.23 23.74 0.17
C GLU A 127 3.70 25.02 0.86
N SER A 128 4.45 24.88 1.95
CA SER A 128 5.44 25.87 2.36
C SER A 128 6.81 25.29 2.08
N VAL A 129 7.52 25.94 1.15
CA VAL A 129 8.90 25.63 0.75
C VAL A 129 9.80 25.51 1.98
N SER A 130 10.23 24.30 2.27
CA SER A 130 11.48 23.98 2.95
C SER A 130 11.90 22.59 2.49
N ASP A 131 13.08 22.50 1.86
CA ASP A 131 13.86 21.27 1.76
C ASP A 131 13.82 20.58 3.12
N ASP A 132 13.08 19.47 3.22
CA ASP A 132 13.23 18.39 4.18
C ASP A 132 12.18 17.32 3.83
N GLU A 133 12.65 16.07 3.70
CA GLU A 133 11.92 14.90 3.21
C GLU A 133 10.59 14.64 3.93
N GLU A 134 9.60 14.26 3.12
CA GLU A 134 8.18 14.05 3.41
C GLU A 134 7.89 13.07 4.56
N THR A 135 6.88 13.37 5.39
CA THR A 135 6.01 12.33 6.00
C THR A 135 4.70 12.95 6.50
N TYR A 136 3.56 12.68 5.86
CA TYR A 136 2.26 12.66 6.56
C TYR A 136 1.38 11.51 6.06
N GLU A 137 0.89 10.75 7.04
CA GLU A 137 0.28 9.43 6.96
C GLU A 137 -1.07 9.38 6.18
N GLU A 138 -1.12 8.53 5.14
CA GLU A 138 -2.33 7.85 4.64
C GLU A 138 -2.43 6.44 5.28
N PRO A 139 -3.64 5.89 5.47
CA PRO A 139 -3.89 4.66 6.23
C PRO A 139 -3.52 3.42 5.40
N GLY A 140 -2.22 3.21 5.21
CA GLY A 140 -1.72 2.14 4.35
C GLY A 140 -0.21 1.98 4.45
N GLY A 141 0.33 2.12 5.67
CA GLY A 141 1.75 1.96 5.94
C GLY A 141 2.36 0.73 5.27
N GLY A 142 3.26 0.97 4.31
CA GLY A 142 4.03 -0.05 3.62
C GLY A 142 5.16 -0.60 4.48
N CYS A 143 5.59 -1.83 4.22
CA CYS A 143 6.74 -2.43 4.91
C CYS A 143 8.06 -1.89 4.35
N LEU A 144 8.33 -0.58 4.47
CA LEU A 144 9.46 0.15 3.85
C LEU A 144 10.82 -0.56 4.00
N ILE A 145 11.20 -0.89 5.23
CA ILE A 145 12.45 -1.60 5.53
C ILE A 145 12.47 -2.98 4.86
N ALA A 146 11.36 -3.72 4.92
CA ALA A 146 11.30 -5.06 4.34
C ALA A 146 11.35 -5.00 2.80
N THR A 147 10.66 -4.03 2.19
CA THR A 147 10.72 -3.75 0.75
C THR A 147 12.13 -3.39 0.31
N ALA A 148 12.81 -2.50 1.03
CA ALA A 148 14.22 -2.18 0.75
C ALA A 148 15.14 -3.39 0.93
N THR A 149 14.82 -4.28 1.88
CA THR A 149 15.58 -5.49 2.16
C THR A 149 15.46 -6.55 1.07
N PHE A 150 14.22 -6.86 0.67
CA PHE A 150 13.91 -7.96 -0.24
C PHE A 150 13.70 -7.49 -1.69
N GLY A 151 13.84 -6.20 -1.95
CA GLY A 151 13.90 -5.58 -3.28
C GLY A 151 12.56 -5.36 -3.95
N SER A 152 11.45 -5.84 -3.38
CA SER A 152 10.12 -5.65 -3.95
C SER A 152 9.04 -5.74 -2.89
N GLU A 153 8.00 -4.94 -3.05
CA GLU A 153 6.76 -5.09 -2.30
C GLU A 153 6.07 -6.43 -2.55
N LEU A 154 6.30 -7.03 -3.72
CA LEU A 154 5.79 -8.34 -4.11
C LEU A 154 6.69 -9.49 -3.66
N ALA A 155 7.79 -9.20 -2.95
CA ALA A 155 8.65 -10.25 -2.43
C ALA A 155 7.86 -11.15 -1.45
N PRO A 156 8.07 -12.48 -1.48
CA PRO A 156 7.32 -13.42 -0.63
C PRO A 156 7.38 -13.08 0.86
N GLN A 157 8.52 -12.58 1.33
CA GLN A 157 8.72 -12.18 2.73
C GLN A 157 7.90 -10.95 3.11
N VAL A 158 7.74 -9.99 2.17
CA VAL A 158 6.94 -8.78 2.39
C VAL A 158 5.45 -9.12 2.35
N GLN A 159 5.05 -9.98 1.42
CA GLN A 159 3.67 -10.46 1.32
C GLN A 159 3.28 -11.28 2.56
N GLN A 160 4.17 -12.11 3.08
CA GLN A 160 3.94 -12.84 4.34
C GLN A 160 3.62 -11.90 5.51
N LEU A 161 4.34 -10.79 5.64
CA LEU A 161 4.08 -9.80 6.68
C LEU A 161 2.72 -9.10 6.49
N ARG A 162 2.37 -8.78 5.23
CA ARG A 162 1.07 -8.18 4.88
C ARG A 162 -0.08 -9.12 5.19
N GLU A 163 0.00 -10.38 4.77
CA GLU A 163 -1.00 -11.40 5.05
C GLU A 163 -1.19 -11.62 6.56
N LEU A 164 -0.09 -11.68 7.32
CA LEU A 164 -0.15 -11.82 8.77
C LEU A 164 -0.80 -10.60 9.43
N ARG A 165 -0.43 -9.40 9.01
CA ARG A 165 -1.07 -8.16 9.47
C ARG A 165 -2.57 -8.18 9.19
N ASP A 166 -2.94 -8.41 7.93
CA ASP A 166 -4.30 -8.22 7.44
C ASP A 166 -5.24 -9.33 7.91
N ASN A 167 -4.79 -10.58 7.88
CA ASN A 167 -5.64 -11.74 8.17
C ASN A 167 -5.61 -12.18 9.63
N LYS A 168 -4.55 -11.88 10.40
CA LYS A 168 -4.42 -12.32 11.80
C LYS A 168 -4.45 -11.17 12.78
N LEU A 169 -3.61 -10.15 12.61
CA LEU A 169 -3.52 -9.06 13.58
C LEU A 169 -4.73 -8.12 13.52
N LEU A 170 -5.08 -7.63 12.34
CA LEU A 170 -6.20 -6.70 12.17
C LEU A 170 -7.58 -7.36 12.35
N ALA A 171 -7.63 -8.69 12.36
CA ALA A 171 -8.83 -9.47 12.69
C ALA A 171 -9.16 -9.47 14.20
N THR A 172 -8.27 -8.96 15.07
CA THR A 172 -8.46 -8.95 16.53
C THR A 172 -8.22 -7.58 17.15
N GLU A 173 -8.83 -7.31 18.30
CA GLU A 173 -8.69 -6.02 19.00
C GLU A 173 -7.28 -5.81 19.57
N SER A 174 -6.70 -6.88 20.13
CA SER A 174 -5.32 -6.87 20.61
C SER A 174 -4.31 -6.63 19.47
N GLY A 175 -4.50 -7.28 18.32
CA GLY A 175 -3.64 -7.10 17.14
C GLY A 175 -3.77 -5.71 16.51
N LYS A 176 -4.98 -5.15 16.42
CA LYS A 176 -5.19 -3.74 15.99
C LYS A 176 -4.43 -2.76 16.89
N SER A 177 -4.55 -2.92 18.20
CA SER A 177 -3.87 -2.05 19.18
C SER A 177 -2.34 -2.13 19.02
N PHE A 178 -1.82 -3.35 18.83
CA PHE A 178 -0.40 -3.57 18.56
C PHE A 178 0.05 -2.89 17.26
N ILE A 179 -0.67 -3.09 16.15
CA ILE A 179 -0.32 -2.50 14.85
C ILE A 179 -0.36 -0.97 14.90
N THR A 180 -1.34 -0.38 15.57
CA THR A 180 -1.40 1.08 15.75
C THR A 180 -0.14 1.61 16.44
N LEU A 181 0.24 1.02 17.59
CA LEU A 181 1.45 1.44 18.31
C LEU A 181 2.72 1.17 17.50
N PHE A 182 2.80 -0.01 16.88
CA PHE A 182 3.91 -0.40 16.03
C PHE A 182 4.10 0.59 14.89
N ASN A 183 3.04 0.97 14.20
CA ASN A 183 3.08 1.90 13.07
C ASN A 183 3.61 3.27 13.49
N THR A 184 3.13 3.84 14.60
CA THR A 184 3.61 5.13 15.12
C THR A 184 5.13 5.11 15.31
N PHE A 185 5.66 4.03 15.90
CA PHE A 185 7.10 3.92 16.09
C PHE A 185 7.83 3.61 14.78
N TYR A 186 7.34 2.64 14.01
CA TYR A 186 7.94 2.16 12.77
C TYR A 186 8.11 3.26 11.72
N TYR A 187 7.06 4.05 11.45
CA TYR A 187 7.14 5.13 10.46
C TYR A 187 7.98 6.33 10.91
N SER A 188 8.28 6.45 12.21
CA SER A 188 9.17 7.52 12.70
C SER A 188 10.64 7.37 12.30
N PHE A 189 11.07 6.18 11.86
CA PHE A 189 12.46 5.92 11.46
C PHE A 189 12.62 5.07 10.20
N SER A 190 11.58 4.36 9.77
CA SER A 190 11.68 3.42 8.65
C SER A 190 12.02 4.04 7.30
N PRO A 191 11.60 5.28 6.94
CA PRO A 191 12.00 5.91 5.69
C PRO A 191 13.51 6.08 5.60
N GLN A 192 14.13 6.72 6.60
CA GLN A 192 15.56 7.00 6.62
C GLN A 192 16.39 5.72 6.61
N VAL A 193 15.93 4.68 7.30
CA VAL A 193 16.59 3.36 7.27
C VAL A 193 16.47 2.72 5.89
N ALA A 194 15.29 2.77 5.27
CA ALA A 194 15.05 2.19 3.95
C ALA A 194 15.88 2.89 2.85
N ASP A 195 15.99 4.22 2.91
CA ASP A 195 16.82 4.98 1.98
C ASP A 195 18.30 4.62 2.14
N TYR A 196 18.78 4.57 3.38
CA TYR A 196 20.15 4.14 3.68
C TYR A 196 20.44 2.70 3.22
N GLN A 197 19.47 1.78 3.28
CA GLN A 197 19.60 0.42 2.74
C GLN A 197 19.81 0.39 1.22
N ARG A 198 19.14 1.29 0.47
CA ARG A 198 19.29 1.36 -0.99
C ARG A 198 20.69 1.83 -1.41
N GLU A 199 21.28 2.71 -0.61
CA GLU A 199 22.62 3.24 -0.84
C GLU A 199 23.75 2.30 -0.40
N HIS A 200 23.51 1.47 0.62
CA HIS A 200 24.56 0.68 1.28
C HIS A 200 24.25 -0.84 1.26
N PRO A 201 24.74 -1.58 0.25
CA PRO A 201 24.46 -3.02 0.11
C PRO A 201 24.89 -3.88 1.32
N ILE A 202 26.00 -3.52 1.97
CA ILE A 202 26.47 -4.24 3.18
C ILE A 202 25.50 -4.04 4.34
N PHE A 203 25.01 -2.81 4.53
CA PHE A 203 24.02 -2.52 5.55
C PHE A 203 22.73 -3.29 5.29
N ASN A 204 22.31 -3.36 4.02
CA ASN A 204 21.15 -4.14 3.64
C ASN A 204 21.29 -5.63 4.01
N GLU A 205 22.44 -6.25 3.75
CA GLU A 205 22.68 -7.66 4.10
C GLU A 205 22.69 -7.89 5.63
N ILE A 206 23.14 -6.91 6.43
CA ILE A 206 23.02 -6.96 7.89
C ILE A 206 21.54 -6.96 8.30
N ILE A 207 20.76 -6.01 7.77
CA ILE A 207 19.32 -5.91 8.05
C ILE A 207 18.59 -7.18 7.61
N LYS A 208 18.90 -7.72 6.43
CA LYS A 208 18.36 -8.97 5.89
C LYS A 208 18.65 -10.18 6.78
N THR A 209 19.88 -10.27 7.28
CA THR A 209 20.29 -11.33 8.21
C THR A 209 19.53 -11.25 9.53
N GLY A 210 19.22 -10.03 10.01
CA GLY A 210 18.38 -9.82 11.18
C GLY A 210 16.89 -10.10 10.92
N LEU A 211 16.35 -9.65 9.79
CA LEU A 211 14.92 -9.78 9.50
C LEU A 211 14.49 -11.21 9.16
N THR A 212 15.33 -11.98 8.48
CA THR A 212 15.00 -13.34 8.04
C THR A 212 14.55 -14.27 9.19
N PRO A 213 15.32 -14.42 10.29
CA PRO A 213 14.89 -15.25 11.42
C PRO A 213 13.63 -14.68 12.09
N MET A 214 13.51 -13.36 12.23
CA MET A 214 12.31 -12.72 12.79
C MET A 214 11.06 -13.07 11.99
N ILE A 215 11.07 -12.85 10.67
CA ILE A 215 9.95 -13.15 9.75
C ILE A 215 9.60 -14.64 9.80
N THR A 216 10.62 -15.50 9.87
CA THR A 216 10.41 -16.95 10.01
C THR A 216 9.67 -17.27 11.32
N THR A 217 10.07 -16.68 12.45
CA THR A 217 9.37 -16.90 13.73
C THR A 217 7.95 -16.34 13.74
N LEU A 218 7.69 -15.24 13.04
CA LEU A 218 6.36 -14.63 12.92
C LEU A 218 5.37 -15.55 12.20
N SER A 219 5.83 -16.45 11.31
CA SER A 219 4.97 -17.46 10.68
C SER A 219 4.21 -18.33 11.68
N LEU A 220 4.73 -18.48 12.92
CA LEU A 220 4.06 -19.22 14.00
C LEU A 220 2.72 -18.59 14.41
N MET A 221 2.55 -17.30 14.18
CA MET A 221 1.30 -16.60 14.46
C MET A 221 0.13 -17.07 13.58
N ASN A 222 0.42 -17.72 12.44
CA ASN A 222 -0.61 -18.28 11.58
C ASN A 222 -1.42 -19.41 12.25
N TYR A 223 -0.83 -20.08 13.25
CA TYR A 223 -1.47 -21.14 14.03
C TYR A 223 -2.38 -20.63 15.15
N ALA A 224 -2.38 -19.32 15.43
CA ALA A 224 -3.31 -18.75 16.38
C ALA A 224 -4.71 -18.64 15.74
N GLU A 225 -5.72 -19.19 16.41
CA GLU A 225 -7.12 -19.16 15.98
C GLU A 225 -7.98 -18.25 16.85
N THR A 226 -7.56 -18.05 18.12
CA THR A 226 -8.29 -17.25 19.11
C THR A 226 -7.55 -15.97 19.49
N GLU A 227 -8.27 -15.00 20.06
CA GLU A 227 -7.69 -13.73 20.51
C GLU A 227 -6.64 -13.91 21.62
N SER A 228 -6.87 -14.85 22.54
CA SER A 228 -5.92 -15.17 23.62
C SER A 228 -4.65 -15.85 23.09
N GLU A 229 -4.76 -16.67 22.04
CA GLU A 229 -3.61 -17.26 21.35
C GLU A 229 -2.80 -16.21 20.60
N ILE A 230 -3.45 -15.28 19.89
CA ILE A 230 -2.76 -14.18 19.21
C ILE A 230 -1.96 -13.34 20.22
N LEU A 231 -2.57 -13.02 21.36
CA LEU A 231 -1.89 -12.27 22.42
C LEU A 231 -0.71 -13.07 23.03
N SER A 232 -0.94 -14.33 23.42
CA SER A 232 0.09 -15.14 24.08
C SER A 232 1.24 -15.51 23.14
N ILE A 233 0.96 -15.89 21.88
CA ILE A 233 1.97 -16.14 20.85
C ILE A 233 2.70 -14.84 20.52
N GLY A 234 1.98 -13.72 20.34
CA GLY A 234 2.57 -12.42 20.06
C GLY A 234 3.57 -11.99 21.13
N VAL A 235 3.19 -12.05 22.42
CA VAL A 235 4.10 -11.75 23.54
C VAL A 235 5.29 -12.70 23.56
N SER A 236 5.07 -13.99 23.33
CA SER A 236 6.15 -14.99 23.29
C SER A 236 7.16 -14.71 22.18
N LEU A 237 6.68 -14.31 21.00
CA LEU A 237 7.53 -13.94 19.86
C LEU A 237 8.30 -12.65 20.12
N ILE A 238 7.71 -11.65 20.77
CA ILE A 238 8.41 -10.43 21.19
C ILE A 238 9.56 -10.78 22.15
N LEU A 239 9.27 -11.58 23.18
CA LEU A 239 10.29 -12.00 24.15
C LEU A 239 11.40 -12.83 23.49
N LEU A 240 11.05 -13.72 22.57
CA LEU A 240 12.01 -14.52 21.80
C LEU A 240 12.95 -13.63 20.98
N ASN A 241 12.40 -12.65 20.26
CA ASN A 241 13.20 -11.72 19.45
C ASN A 241 14.08 -10.81 20.31
N ILE A 242 13.58 -10.30 21.45
CA ILE A 242 14.41 -9.56 22.43
C ILE A 242 15.54 -10.44 22.95
N GLY A 243 15.25 -11.70 23.31
CA GLY A 243 16.26 -12.66 23.75
C GLY A 243 17.33 -12.91 22.69
N MET A 244 16.93 -13.02 21.42
CA MET A 244 17.85 -13.27 20.31
C MET A 244 18.73 -12.05 19.98
N TYR A 245 18.14 -10.86 19.83
CA TYR A 245 18.89 -9.67 19.37
C TYR A 245 19.54 -8.86 20.48
N VAL A 246 19.10 -9.03 21.73
CA VAL A 246 19.66 -8.30 22.88
C VAL A 246 20.24 -9.27 23.90
N GLY A 247 19.50 -10.30 24.29
CA GLY A 247 19.92 -11.26 25.33
C GLY A 247 21.20 -12.03 24.96
N LEU A 248 21.24 -12.68 23.80
CA LEU A 248 22.40 -13.46 23.38
C LEU A 248 23.66 -12.58 23.20
N PRO A 249 23.62 -11.45 22.46
CA PRO A 249 24.78 -10.58 22.33
C PRO A 249 25.30 -10.04 23.67
N THR A 250 24.41 -9.63 24.59
CA THR A 250 24.82 -9.11 25.91
C THR A 250 25.53 -10.18 26.75
N ILE A 251 25.01 -11.42 26.78
CA ILE A 251 25.66 -12.54 27.49
C ILE A 251 27.03 -12.83 26.89
N VAL A 252 27.15 -12.85 25.55
CA VAL A 252 28.42 -13.07 24.86
C VAL A 252 29.43 -11.99 25.23
N ILE A 253 29.05 -10.71 25.19
CA ILE A 253 29.92 -9.58 25.57
C ILE A 253 30.38 -9.68 27.02
N LEU A 254 29.46 -9.98 27.96
CA LEU A 254 29.80 -10.15 29.38
C LEU A 254 30.76 -11.33 29.60
N ARG A 255 30.58 -12.43 28.87
CA ARG A 255 31.45 -13.61 28.94
C ARG A 255 32.85 -13.29 28.40
N ILE A 256 32.96 -12.57 27.29
CA ILE A 256 34.25 -12.13 26.72
C ILE A 256 34.98 -11.20 27.71
N LYS A 257 34.28 -10.20 28.27
CA LYS A 257 34.86 -9.31 29.29
C LYS A 257 35.35 -10.07 30.51
N ARG A 258 34.59 -11.06 30.99
CA ARG A 258 34.99 -11.91 32.12
C ARG A 258 36.25 -12.72 31.82
N ILE A 259 36.35 -13.32 30.62
CA ILE A 259 37.54 -14.08 30.20
C ILE A 259 38.75 -13.15 30.04
N SER A 260 38.56 -11.98 29.43
CA SER A 260 39.62 -10.97 29.28
C SER A 260 40.15 -10.53 30.64
N ASN A 261 39.27 -10.19 31.59
CA ASN A 261 39.68 -9.78 32.93
C ASN A 261 40.46 -10.89 33.64
N LEU A 262 40.03 -12.15 33.53
CA LEU A 262 40.77 -13.29 34.08
C LEU A 262 42.14 -13.51 33.43
N PHE A 263 42.29 -13.18 32.14
CA PHE A 263 43.56 -13.31 31.41
C PHE A 263 44.56 -12.21 31.80
N PHE A 264 44.09 -10.98 32.04
CA PHE A 264 44.94 -9.88 32.50
C PHE A 264 45.33 -9.98 33.99
N GLU A 265 44.57 -10.69 34.82
CA GLU A 265 44.89 -10.90 36.24
C GLU A 265 45.98 -11.97 36.47
N HIS A 266 46.42 -12.67 35.41
CA HIS A 266 47.40 -13.77 35.48
C HIS A 266 48.69 -13.56 34.67
N ASN A 267 48.92 -12.37 34.12
CA ASN A 267 50.18 -12.03 33.44
C ASN A 267 50.66 -10.63 33.92
N PRO A 268 51.52 -10.57 34.96
CA PRO A 268 52.14 -9.34 35.44
C PRO A 268 53.24 -8.80 34.50
#